data_AF-A0A0U3AG04-F1
#
_entry.id   AF-A0A0U3AG04-F1
#
_cell.length_a   1.000
_cell.length_b   1.000
_cell.length_c   1.000
_cell.angle_alpha   90.00
_cell.angle_beta   90.00
_cell.angle_gamma   90.00
#
_symmetry.space_group_name_H-M   'P 1'
#
loop_
_entity.id
_entity.type
_entity.pdbx_description
1 polymer ?
#
loop_
_entity_poly.entity_id
_entity_poly.type
_entity_poly.pdbx_seq_one_letter_code
_entity_poly.pdbx_strand_id
1 'polypeptide(L)' 'PAALKVYADWLGITEAKAKRTRDDFFPPPAIEPDKIVGLDVIVKDAVALKFTASELTREQLAELIQIPPR' A
#
# COMPACT_ATOMS: atom_id res chain seq x y z
N PRO A 1 -15.57 2.77 14.72
CA PRO A 1 -16.90 3.34 14.36
C PRO A 1 -16.86 4.82 13.92
N ALA A 2 -16.01 5.68 14.50
CA ALA A 2 -16.00 7.13 14.21
C ALA A 2 -15.15 7.56 12.99
N ALA A 3 -14.23 6.72 12.50
CA ALA A 3 -13.25 7.10 11.48
C ALA A 3 -13.88 7.58 10.16
N LEU A 4 -14.98 6.97 9.72
CA LEU A 4 -15.68 7.39 8.50
C LEU A 4 -16.24 8.80 8.62
N LYS A 5 -16.83 9.14 9.77
CA LYS A 5 -17.35 10.48 10.02
C LYS A 5 -16.25 11.53 10.05
N VAL A 6 -15.16 11.28 10.77
CA VAL A 6 -14.01 12.20 10.85
C VAL A 6 -13.43 12.47 9.46
N TYR A 7 -13.24 11.42 8.67
CA TYR A 7 -12.72 11.53 7.31
C TYR A 7 -13.68 12.28 6.38
N ALA A 8 -14.99 12.01 6.50
CA ALA A 8 -16.03 12.70 5.74
C ALA A 8 -16.10 14.19 6.07
N ASP A 9 -16.06 14.55 7.36
CA ASP A 9 -16.05 15.93 7.84
C ASP A 9 -14.79 16.68 7.33
N TRP A 10 -13.62 16.05 7.39
CA TRP A 10 -12.35 16.64 6.91
C TRP A 10 -12.38 16.96 5.40
N LEU A 11 -12.95 16.06 4.59
CA LEU A 11 -13.06 16.25 3.15
C LEU A 11 -14.29 17.05 2.71
N GLY A 12 -15.21 17.38 3.62
CA GLY A 12 -16.49 18.02 3.28
C GLY A 12 -17.38 17.15 2.38
N ILE A 13 -17.39 15.83 2.59
CA ILE A 13 -18.21 14.87 1.83
C ILE A 13 -19.19 14.13 2.72
N THR A 14 -20.14 13.40 2.13
CA THR A 14 -21.05 12.54 2.89
C THR A 14 -20.36 11.27 3.39
N GLU A 15 -20.78 10.73 4.53
CA GLU A 15 -20.30 9.44 5.04
C GLU A 15 -20.52 8.29 4.03
N ALA A 16 -21.60 8.35 3.25
CA ALA A 16 -21.86 7.38 2.18
C ALA A 16 -20.77 7.41 1.09
N LYS A 17 -20.31 8.61 0.68
CA LYS A 17 -19.22 8.76 -0.29
C LYS A 17 -17.87 8.32 0.29
N ALA A 18 -17.61 8.63 1.56
CA ALA A 18 -16.43 8.14 2.27
C ALA A 18 -16.40 6.61 2.33
N LYS A 19 -17.53 5.99 2.70
CA LYS A 19 -17.67 4.53 2.75
C LYS A 19 -17.45 3.88 1.40
N ARG A 20 -18.08 4.39 0.33
CA ARG A 20 -17.87 3.90 -1.03
C ARG A 20 -16.40 3.99 -1.45
N THR A 21 -15.73 5.09 -1.13
CA THR A 21 -14.30 5.28 -1.46
C THR A 21 -13.43 4.21 -0.79
N ARG A 22 -13.66 3.94 0.50
CA ARG A 22 -12.97 2.87 1.23
C ARG A 22 -13.30 1.49 0.67
N ASP A 23 -14.58 1.17 0.49
CA ASP A 23 -15.00 -0.20 0.17
C ASP A 23 -14.65 -0.58 -1.28
N ASP A 24 -14.78 0.36 -2.22
CA ASP A 24 -14.67 0.06 -3.66
C ASP A 24 -13.27 0.37 -4.24
N PHE A 25 -12.52 1.31 -3.67
CA PHE A 25 -11.25 1.80 -4.24
C PHE A 25 -10.04 1.58 -3.35
N PHE A 26 -10.21 1.68 -2.03
CA PHE A 26 -9.12 1.52 -1.05
C PHE A 26 -9.50 0.53 0.05
N PRO A 27 -9.81 -0.73 -0.30
CA PRO A 27 -10.22 -1.72 0.69
C PRO A 27 -9.09 -1.93 1.71
N PRO A 28 -9.39 -2.23 2.98
CA PRO A 28 -8.39 -2.27 4.05
C PRO A 28 -7.12 -3.08 3.73
N PRO A 29 -7.18 -4.26 3.07
CA PRO A 29 -5.96 -4.98 2.71
C PRO A 29 -5.04 -4.25 1.74
N ALA A 30 -5.56 -3.32 0.93
CA ALA A 30 -4.79 -2.58 -0.08
C ALA A 30 -4.09 -1.34 0.48
N ILE A 31 -4.40 -0.93 1.71
CA ILE A 31 -3.85 0.27 2.36
C ILE A 31 -3.25 -0.03 3.74
N GLU A 32 -2.94 -1.30 4.00
CA GLU A 32 -2.29 -1.74 5.24
C GLU A 32 -0.80 -1.37 5.21
N PRO A 33 -0.35 -0.40 6.03
CA PRO A 33 1.02 0.12 5.94
C PRO A 33 2.08 -0.91 6.34
N ASP A 34 1.71 -1.94 7.11
CA ASP A 34 2.64 -2.95 7.60
C ASP A 34 2.77 -4.16 6.67
N LYS A 35 2.17 -4.10 5.48
CA LYS A 35 2.23 -5.18 4.49
C LYS A 35 2.72 -4.64 3.16
N ILE A 36 3.74 -5.29 2.63
CA ILE A 36 4.25 -5.05 1.28
C ILE A 36 3.94 -6.28 0.44
N VAL A 37 3.30 -6.06 -0.71
CA VAL A 37 2.84 -7.11 -1.63
C VAL A 37 3.33 -6.81 -3.05
N GLY A 38 3.50 -7.86 -3.86
CA GLY A 38 3.89 -7.71 -5.27
C GLY A 38 5.38 -7.45 -5.53
N LEU A 39 6.25 -7.59 -4.53
CA LEU A 39 7.70 -7.44 -4.71
C LEU A 39 8.27 -8.44 -5.71
N ASP A 40 7.75 -9.66 -5.73
CA ASP A 40 8.14 -10.72 -6.67
C ASP A 40 7.83 -10.40 -8.14
N VAL A 41 6.88 -9.49 -8.37
CA VAL A 41 6.56 -8.95 -9.69
C VAL A 41 7.42 -7.72 -9.97
N ILE A 42 7.48 -6.77 -9.04
CA ILE A 42 8.14 -5.48 -9.26
C ILE A 42 9.65 -5.62 -9.49
N VAL A 43 10.33 -6.60 -8.87
CA VAL A 43 11.77 -6.82 -9.08
C VAL A 43 12.09 -7.25 -10.50
N LYS A 44 11.17 -7.97 -11.16
CA LYS A 44 11.33 -8.40 -12.55
C LYS A 44 11.11 -7.22 -13.49
N ASP A 45 10.08 -6.42 -13.21
CA ASP A 45 9.82 -5.19 -13.97
C ASP A 45 10.97 -4.19 -13.83
N ALA A 46 11.59 -4.08 -12.65
CA ALA A 46 12.76 -3.22 -12.44
C ALA A 46 13.93 -3.60 -13.36
N VAL A 47 14.15 -4.89 -13.62
CA VAL A 47 15.14 -5.36 -14.59
C VAL A 47 14.70 -5.08 -16.02
N ALA A 48 13.46 -5.44 -16.38
CA ALA A 48 12.92 -5.25 -17.72
C ALA A 48 12.94 -3.77 -18.16
N LEU A 49 12.65 -2.87 -17.20
CA LEU A 49 12.64 -1.43 -17.37
C LEU A 49 14.01 -0.78 -17.11
N LYS A 50 15.05 -1.58 -16.83
CA LYS A 50 16.45 -1.14 -16.67
C LYS A 50 16.70 -0.20 -15.50
N PHE A 51 15.88 -0.26 -14.46
CA PHE A 51 16.12 0.41 -13.19
C PHE A 51 17.17 -0.33 -12.33
N THR A 52 17.23 -1.65 -12.45
CA THR A 52 18.25 -2.49 -11.81
C THR A 52 18.94 -3.39 -12.83
N ALA A 53 20.20 -3.75 -12.55
CA ALA A 53 20.96 -4.66 -13.42
C ALA A 53 20.49 -6.13 -13.31
N SER A 54 19.95 -6.51 -12.14
CA SER A 54 19.42 -7.84 -11.84
C SER A 54 18.28 -7.76 -10.84
N GLU A 55 17.56 -8.87 -10.65
CA GLU A 55 16.56 -9.00 -9.59
C GLU A 55 17.24 -8.91 -8.22
N LEU A 56 16.57 -8.27 -7.25
CA LEU A 56 17.04 -8.24 -5.86
C LEU A 56 16.75 -9.58 -5.17
N THR A 57 17.69 -10.06 -4.36
CA THR A 57 17.47 -11.27 -3.55
C THR A 57 16.55 -10.99 -2.37
N ARG A 58 16.03 -12.05 -1.74
CA ARG A 58 15.17 -11.91 -0.55
C ARG A 58 15.92 -11.24 0.61
N GLU A 59 17.20 -11.53 0.76
CA GLU A 59 18.05 -10.97 1.81
C GLU A 59 18.28 -9.48 1.58
N GLN A 60 18.56 -9.07 0.33
CA GLN A 60 18.68 -7.66 -0.04
C GLN A 60 17.36 -6.90 0.17
N LEU A 61 16.23 -7.50 -0.21
CA LEU A 61 14.91 -6.92 0.05
C LEU A 61 14.63 -6.77 1.54
N ALA A 62 14.97 -7.77 2.35
CA ALA A 62 14.79 -7.73 3.81
C ALA A 62 15.67 -6.67 4.49
N GLU A 63 16.85 -6.40 3.95
CA GLU A 63 17.71 -5.32 4.45
C GLU A 63 17.13 -3.94 4.12
N LEU A 64 16.69 -3.73 2.87
CA LEU A 64 16.14 -2.47 2.38
C LEU A 64 14.75 -2.14 2.96
N ILE A 65 13.96 -3.17 3.22
CA ILE A 65 12.57 -3.04 3.66
C ILE A 65 12.50 -3.44 5.13
N GLN A 66 12.46 -2.43 5.99
CA GLN A 66 12.31 -2.61 7.43
C GLN A 66 11.01 -1.95 7.89
N ILE A 67 10.07 -2.76 8.37
CA ILE A 67 8.81 -2.28 8.94
C ILE A 67 8.99 -2.28 10.47
N PRO A 68 8.96 -1.10 11.13
CA PRO A 68 9.09 -1.03 12.58
C PRO A 68 7.97 -1.81 13.30
N PRO A 69 8.24 -2.37 14.49
CA PRO A 69 7.19 -2.92 15.33
C PRO A 69 6.19 -1.84 15.78
N ARG A 70 4.94 -2.24 15.99
CA ARG A 70 3.84 -1.37 16.48
C ARG A 70 3.97 -1.02 17.95
#